data_AF-A4JHB3-F1
#
_entry.id   AF-A4JHB3-F1
#
_cell.length_a   1.000
_cell.length_b   1.000
_cell.length_c   1.000
_cell.angle_alpha   90.00
_cell.angle_beta   90.00
_cell.angle_gamma   90.00
#
_symmetry.space_group_name_H-M   'P 1'
#
loop_
_entity.id
_entity.type
_entity.pdbx_description
1 polymer ?
#
loop_
_entity_poly.entity_id
_entity_poly.type
_entity_poly.pdbx_seq_one_letter_code
_entity_poly.pdbx_strand_id
1 'polypeptide(L)'
;MENKQSFLGKVAKAPFRIINWTIKPVYQPVMSQAKESKERLTPLFRFLDPRRVKLLKQNARIETYEEAKQRLSVTESDMDKNYRNFSIISYIAFTTFLVSLGGLLGALFTGKYFSSSSWFFIGCISFAETIKYTFRAYQIKTHQLCDFSVFANDIKNWLPTFRR
;
A
#
# COMPACT_ATOMS: atom_id res chain seq x y z
N MET A 1 4.81 -65.23 -49.59
CA MET A 1 5.43 -65.37 -48.25
C MET A 1 5.35 -64.01 -47.57
N GLU A 2 4.39 -63.86 -46.66
CA GLU A 2 4.04 -62.60 -45.99
C GLU A 2 5.04 -62.18 -44.90
N ASN A 3 5.55 -60.96 -45.05
CA ASN A 3 5.63 -59.90 -44.04
C ASN A 3 5.84 -60.28 -42.55
N LYS A 4 6.93 -60.97 -42.20
CA LYS A 4 7.31 -61.22 -40.78
C LYS A 4 8.02 -60.04 -40.09
N GLN A 5 8.56 -59.07 -40.84
CA GLN A 5 9.32 -57.94 -40.26
C GLN A 5 8.43 -56.82 -39.70
N SER A 6 7.20 -56.65 -40.19
CA SER A 6 6.24 -55.65 -39.68
C SER A 6 5.66 -55.99 -38.30
N PHE A 7 5.58 -57.28 -37.96
CA PHE A 7 4.92 -57.75 -36.75
C PHE A 7 5.78 -57.55 -35.49
N LEU A 8 7.08 -57.91 -35.56
CA LEU A 8 8.01 -57.81 -34.43
C LEU A 8 8.24 -56.36 -33.97
N GLY A 9 8.32 -55.40 -34.90
CA GLY A 9 8.46 -53.98 -34.58
C GLY A 9 7.19 -53.36 -33.95
N LYS A 10 6.00 -53.89 -34.27
CA LYS A 10 4.73 -53.49 -33.63
C LYS A 10 4.62 -54.06 -32.21
N VAL A 11 5.05 -55.30 -32.00
CA VAL A 11 5.03 -55.96 -30.69
C VAL A 11 6.03 -55.32 -29.72
N ALA A 12 7.22 -54.90 -30.18
CA ALA A 12 8.23 -54.25 -29.33
C ALA A 12 7.80 -52.85 -28.82
N LYS A 13 6.95 -52.14 -29.57
CA LYS A 13 6.41 -50.81 -29.17
C LYS A 13 5.07 -50.89 -28.44
N ALA A 14 4.42 -52.06 -28.44
CA ALA A 14 3.16 -52.29 -27.73
C ALA A 14 3.25 -52.07 -26.21
N PRO A 15 4.25 -52.58 -25.47
CA PRO A 15 4.31 -52.38 -24.02
C PRO A 15 4.50 -50.91 -23.65
N PHE A 16 5.33 -50.17 -24.38
CA PHE A 16 5.51 -48.72 -24.15
C PHE A 16 4.26 -47.90 -24.49
N ARG A 17 3.48 -48.29 -25.50
CA ARG A 17 2.18 -47.66 -25.79
C ARG A 17 1.16 -47.89 -24.69
N ILE A 18 1.10 -49.11 -24.15
CA ILE A 18 0.17 -49.49 -23.08
C ILE A 18 0.54 -48.77 -21.78
N ILE A 19 1.82 -48.76 -21.42
CA ILE A 19 2.35 -48.03 -20.25
C ILE A 19 2.06 -46.53 -20.39
N ASN A 20 2.24 -45.95 -21.57
CA ASN A 20 1.93 -44.54 -21.79
C ASN A 20 0.41 -44.25 -21.78
N TRP A 21 -0.42 -45.22 -22.16
CA TRP A 21 -1.89 -45.13 -22.09
C TRP A 21 -2.44 -45.28 -20.67
N THR A 22 -1.79 -46.06 -19.81
CA THR A 22 -2.21 -46.22 -18.41
C THR A 22 -1.66 -45.12 -17.51
N ILE A 23 -0.46 -44.60 -17.79
CA ILE A 23 0.17 -43.54 -17.00
C ILE A 23 -0.39 -42.15 -17.34
N LYS A 24 -0.64 -41.84 -18.63
CA LYS A 24 -1.20 -40.55 -19.04
C LYS A 24 -2.48 -40.12 -18.29
N PRO A 25 -3.53 -40.96 -18.14
CA PRO A 25 -4.76 -40.55 -17.47
C PRO A 25 -4.58 -40.35 -15.96
N VAL A 26 -3.53 -40.93 -15.36
CA VAL A 26 -3.24 -40.78 -13.92
C VAL A 26 -2.55 -39.44 -13.62
N TYR A 27 -1.62 -38.99 -14.49
CA TYR A 27 -0.90 -37.72 -14.28
C TYR A 27 -1.52 -36.52 -14.98
N GLN A 28 -2.39 -36.72 -15.99
CA GLN A 28 -3.14 -35.65 -16.64
C GLN A 28 -3.97 -34.76 -15.69
N PRO A 29 -4.77 -35.31 -14.75
CA PRO A 29 -5.58 -34.48 -13.85
C PRO A 29 -4.71 -33.67 -12.88
N VAL A 30 -3.60 -34.24 -12.41
CA VAL A 30 -2.64 -33.53 -11.54
C VAL A 30 -1.93 -32.42 -12.32
N MET A 31 -1.53 -32.67 -13.57
CA MET A 31 -0.92 -31.67 -14.43
C MET A 31 -1.89 -30.57 -14.87
N SER A 32 -3.16 -30.89 -15.09
CA SER A 32 -4.18 -29.87 -15.39
C SER A 32 -4.49 -29.03 -14.16
N GLN A 33 -4.61 -29.62 -12.97
CA GLN A 33 -4.77 -28.88 -11.72
C GLN A 33 -3.55 -28.00 -11.41
N ALA A 34 -2.33 -28.47 -11.67
CA ALA A 34 -1.12 -27.69 -11.49
C ALA A 34 -1.04 -26.53 -12.49
N LYS A 35 -1.43 -26.75 -13.76
CA LYS A 35 -1.54 -25.67 -14.76
C LYS A 35 -2.60 -24.64 -14.40
N GLU A 36 -3.78 -25.09 -13.98
CA GLU A 36 -4.88 -24.20 -13.59
C GLU A 36 -4.54 -23.41 -12.32
N SER A 37 -3.90 -24.05 -11.33
CA SER A 37 -3.38 -23.37 -10.13
C SER A 37 -2.31 -22.35 -10.50
N LYS A 38 -1.40 -22.69 -11.41
CA LYS A 38 -0.40 -21.74 -11.93
C LYS A 38 -1.09 -20.56 -12.61
N GLU A 39 -2.08 -20.77 -13.47
CA GLU A 39 -2.80 -19.70 -14.16
C GLU A 39 -3.56 -18.79 -13.18
N ARG A 40 -4.19 -19.35 -12.13
CA ARG A 40 -4.88 -18.58 -11.08
C ARG A 40 -3.91 -17.80 -10.17
N LEU A 41 -2.75 -18.39 -9.86
CA LEU A 41 -1.77 -17.80 -8.95
C LEU A 41 -0.82 -16.82 -9.64
N THR A 42 -0.57 -16.96 -10.94
CA THR A 42 0.30 -16.05 -11.71
C THR A 42 -0.11 -14.57 -11.58
N PRO A 43 -1.39 -14.17 -11.69
CA PRO A 43 -1.77 -12.78 -11.46
C PRO A 43 -1.56 -12.34 -10.02
N LEU A 44 -1.79 -13.20 -9.02
CA LEU A 44 -1.55 -12.88 -7.60
C LEU A 44 -0.06 -12.68 -7.32
N PHE A 45 0.81 -13.54 -7.83
CA PHE A 45 2.26 -13.41 -7.68
C PHE A 45 2.83 -12.22 -8.46
N ARG A 46 2.16 -11.78 -9.54
CA ARG A 46 2.54 -10.57 -10.28
C ARG A 46 2.42 -9.30 -9.41
N PHE A 47 1.53 -9.28 -8.42
CA PHE A 47 1.40 -8.19 -7.45
C PHE A 47 2.39 -8.29 -6.27
N LEU A 48 2.89 -9.49 -5.99
CA LEU A 48 3.84 -9.76 -4.91
C LEU A 48 5.31 -9.69 -5.36
N ASP A 49 5.58 -9.56 -6.66
CA ASP A 49 6.95 -9.43 -7.17
C ASP A 49 7.60 -8.12 -6.66
N PRO A 50 8.64 -8.20 -5.81
CA PRO A 50 9.26 -7.04 -5.20
C PRO A 50 9.84 -6.07 -6.23
N ARG A 51 10.18 -6.54 -7.44
CA ARG A 51 10.66 -5.69 -8.54
C ARG A 51 9.54 -4.83 -9.12
N ARG A 52 8.33 -5.38 -9.24
CA ARG A 52 7.14 -4.63 -9.68
C ARG A 52 6.62 -3.70 -8.61
N VAL A 53 6.67 -4.09 -7.33
CA VAL A 53 6.34 -3.20 -6.21
C VAL A 53 7.32 -2.02 -6.16
N LYS A 54 8.61 -2.24 -6.44
CA LYS A 54 9.61 -1.16 -6.55
C LYS A 54 9.32 -0.23 -7.73
N LEU A 55 8.99 -0.77 -8.92
CA LEU A 55 8.58 0.01 -10.08
C LEU A 55 7.26 0.78 -9.86
N LEU A 56 6.27 0.17 -9.22
CA LEU A 56 5.02 0.84 -8.83
C LEU A 56 5.28 1.95 -7.81
N LYS A 57 6.15 1.72 -6.81
CA LYS A 57 6.58 2.76 -5.87
C LYS A 57 7.39 3.87 -6.54
N GLN A 58 8.21 3.54 -7.55
CA GLN A 58 8.98 4.50 -8.32
C GLN A 58 8.09 5.33 -9.26
N ASN A 59 7.08 4.71 -9.88
CA ASN A 59 6.10 5.39 -10.73
C ASN A 59 5.05 6.15 -9.92
N ALA A 60 4.72 5.71 -8.70
CA ALA A 60 3.87 6.47 -7.77
C ALA A 60 4.53 7.80 -7.32
N ARG A 61 5.84 7.97 -7.54
CA ARG A 61 6.55 9.24 -7.33
C ARG A 61 6.48 10.20 -8.53
N ILE A 62 5.86 9.79 -9.64
CA ILE A 62 5.76 10.59 -10.88
C ILE A 62 4.28 10.71 -11.29
N GLU A 63 3.36 10.65 -10.33
CA GLU A 63 1.96 11.01 -10.58
C GLU A 63 1.82 12.50 -10.25
N THR A 64 1.36 13.29 -11.21
CA THR A 64 1.01 14.69 -10.98
C THR A 64 -0.28 14.79 -10.17
N TYR A 65 -0.51 15.94 -9.51
CA TYR A 65 -1.72 16.15 -8.71
C TYR A 65 -3.01 15.98 -9.52
N GLU A 66 -3.01 16.43 -10.78
CA GLU A 66 -4.15 16.27 -11.69
C GLU A 66 -4.38 14.81 -12.11
N GLU A 67 -3.32 14.05 -12.38
CA GLU A 67 -3.43 12.61 -12.66
C GLU A 67 -4.00 11.85 -11.46
N ALA A 68 -3.56 12.21 -10.24
CA ALA A 68 -4.10 11.63 -9.00
C ALA A 68 -5.58 11.98 -8.78
N LYS A 69 -5.96 13.24 -9.05
CA LYS A 69 -7.36 13.71 -8.99
C LYS A 69 -8.24 12.96 -9.98
N GLN A 70 -7.76 12.77 -11.21
CA GLN A 70 -8.44 12.00 -12.26
C GLN A 70 -8.57 10.52 -11.88
N ARG A 71 -7.51 9.88 -11.37
CA ARG A 71 -7.53 8.47 -10.95
C ARG A 71 -8.49 8.21 -9.80
N LEU A 72 -8.57 9.14 -8.85
CA LEU A 72 -9.44 9.02 -7.68
C LEU A 72 -10.86 9.55 -7.93
N SER A 73 -11.15 10.07 -9.14
CA SER A 73 -12.43 10.66 -9.52
C SER A 73 -12.94 11.71 -8.51
N VAL A 74 -12.03 12.55 -8.00
CA VAL A 74 -12.34 13.52 -6.94
C VAL A 74 -12.70 14.86 -7.55
N THR A 75 -13.83 15.44 -7.15
CA THR A 75 -14.22 16.79 -7.59
C THR A 75 -13.47 17.87 -6.81
N GLU A 76 -13.38 19.07 -7.37
CA GLU A 76 -12.80 20.22 -6.65
C GLU A 76 -13.56 20.53 -5.34
N SER A 77 -14.88 20.35 -5.36
CA SER A 77 -15.71 20.52 -4.16
C SER A 77 -15.33 19.54 -3.04
N ASP A 78 -14.94 18.32 -3.39
CA ASP A 78 -14.51 17.31 -2.43
C ASP A 78 -13.11 17.62 -1.90
N MET A 79 -12.25 18.19 -2.75
CA MET A 79 -10.94 18.65 -2.32
C MET A 79 -11.02 19.79 -1.31
N ASP A 80 -11.91 20.75 -1.51
CA ASP A 80 -12.12 21.84 -0.56
C ASP A 80 -12.70 21.34 0.77
N LYS A 81 -13.66 20.40 0.72
CA LYS A 81 -14.17 19.73 1.94
C LYS A 81 -13.06 19.00 2.68
N ASN A 82 -12.23 18.24 1.95
CA ASN A 82 -11.11 17.51 2.54
C ASN A 82 -10.07 18.44 3.15
N TYR A 83 -9.75 19.55 2.47
CA TYR A 83 -8.87 20.58 3.02
C TYR A 83 -9.39 21.15 4.34
N ARG A 84 -10.68 21.50 4.40
CA ARG A 84 -11.32 21.98 5.64
C ARG A 84 -11.27 20.93 6.75
N ASN A 85 -11.60 19.68 6.44
CA ASN A 85 -11.58 18.59 7.40
C ASN A 85 -10.16 18.36 7.95
N PHE A 86 -9.15 18.28 7.09
CA PHE A 86 -7.76 18.13 7.53
C PHE A 86 -7.27 19.34 8.33
N SER A 87 -7.71 20.55 7.97
CA SER A 87 -7.41 21.75 8.74
C SER A 87 -7.98 21.66 10.15
N ILE A 88 -9.26 21.32 10.29
CA ILE A 88 -9.94 21.18 11.59
C ILE A 88 -9.27 20.10 12.44
N ILE A 89 -9.01 18.92 11.86
CA ILE A 89 -8.36 17.81 12.58
C ILE A 89 -6.96 18.23 13.04
N SER A 90 -6.21 18.94 12.19
CA SER A 90 -4.90 19.47 12.57
C SER A 90 -4.97 20.42 13.77
N TYR A 91 -5.96 21.32 13.80
CA TYR A 91 -6.15 22.21 14.95
C TYR A 91 -6.54 21.46 16.22
N ILE A 92 -7.42 20.45 16.13
CA ILE A 92 -7.80 19.60 17.27
C ILE A 92 -6.59 18.80 17.79
N ALA A 93 -5.80 18.23 16.89
CA ALA A 93 -4.58 17.51 17.25
C ALA A 93 -3.56 18.45 17.92
N PHE A 94 -3.42 19.67 17.41
CA PHE A 94 -2.51 20.67 17.97
C PHE A 94 -2.93 21.13 19.37
N THR A 95 -4.23 21.39 19.59
CA THR A 95 -4.73 21.76 20.92
C THR A 95 -4.59 20.59 21.90
N THR A 96 -4.83 19.36 21.47
CA THR A 96 -4.61 18.15 22.28
C THR A 96 -3.14 18.00 22.66
N PHE A 97 -2.22 18.29 21.72
CA PHE A 97 -0.79 18.34 21.99
C PHE A 97 -0.45 19.39 23.05
N LEU A 98 -0.97 20.62 22.96
CA LEU A 98 -0.73 21.66 23.97
C LEU A 98 -1.26 21.26 25.36
N VAL A 99 -2.45 20.65 25.42
CA VAL A 99 -3.01 20.13 26.68
C VAL A 99 -2.13 19.03 27.25
N SER A 100 -1.66 18.11 26.42
CA SER A 100 -0.76 17.04 26.86
C SER A 100 0.58 17.55 27.35
N LEU A 101 1.10 18.63 26.76
CA LEU A 101 2.33 19.29 27.19
C LEU A 101 2.14 19.94 28.57
N GLY A 102 1.00 20.61 28.79
CA GLY A 102 0.63 21.15 30.10
C GLY A 102 0.48 20.05 31.17
N GLY A 103 -0.18 18.95 30.82
CA GLY A 103 -0.33 17.77 31.69
C GLY A 103 1.01 17.12 32.02
N LEU A 104 1.91 17.01 31.04
CA LEU A 104 3.28 16.51 31.21
C LEU A 104 4.05 17.38 32.20
N LEU A 105 4.10 18.70 31.98
CA LEU A 105 4.81 19.63 32.85
C LEU A 105 4.24 19.59 34.28
N GLY A 106 2.90 19.61 34.43
CA GLY A 106 2.27 19.52 35.74
C GLY A 106 2.56 18.20 36.48
N ALA A 107 2.59 17.08 35.76
CA ALA A 107 2.93 15.78 36.34
C ALA A 107 4.42 15.69 36.73
N LEU A 108 5.32 16.33 35.96
CA LEU A 108 6.75 16.41 36.28
C LEU A 108 7.00 17.24 37.54
N PHE A 109 6.36 18.41 37.68
CA PHE A 109 6.49 19.26 38.87
C PHE A 109 5.91 18.63 40.15
N THR A 110 4.96 17.70 40.01
CA THR A 110 4.36 16.98 41.14
C THR A 110 5.02 15.62 41.42
N GLY A 111 6.12 15.28 40.72
CA GLY A 111 6.85 14.02 40.91
C GLY A 111 6.10 12.76 40.44
N LYS A 112 5.01 12.92 39.67
CA LYS A 112 4.19 11.82 39.16
C LYS A 112 4.78 11.29 37.84
N TYR A 113 5.93 10.64 37.90
CA TYR A 113 6.67 10.19 36.71
C TYR A 113 5.89 9.23 35.80
N PHE A 114 5.12 8.29 36.38
CA PHE A 114 4.30 7.36 35.60
C PHE A 114 3.18 8.10 34.82
N SER A 115 2.53 9.08 35.45
CA SER A 115 1.55 9.92 34.75
C SER A 115 2.22 10.80 33.70
N SER A 116 3.44 11.27 33.97
CA SER A 116 4.24 12.06 33.03
C SER A 116 4.55 11.27 31.75
N SER A 117 4.92 9.99 31.86
CA SER A 117 5.15 9.15 30.67
C SER A 117 3.90 9.01 29.81
N SER A 118 2.72 8.85 30.41
CA SER A 118 1.47 8.76 29.66
C SER A 118 1.15 10.05 28.91
N TRP A 119 1.33 11.21 29.55
CA TRP A 119 1.16 12.51 28.90
C TRP A 119 2.17 12.73 27.77
N PHE A 120 3.41 12.27 27.93
CA PHE A 120 4.44 12.32 26.89
C PHE A 120 4.04 11.51 25.65
N PHE A 121 3.58 10.26 25.83
CA PHE A 121 3.14 9.44 24.69
C PHE A 121 1.94 10.04 23.96
N ILE A 122 0.96 10.54 24.70
CA ILE A 122 -0.19 11.26 24.13
C ILE A 122 0.31 12.46 23.32
N GLY A 123 1.23 13.24 23.87
CA GLY A 123 1.81 14.40 23.18
C GLY A 123 2.54 14.03 21.89
N CYS A 124 3.36 12.98 21.89
CA CYS A 124 4.04 12.50 20.69
C CYS A 124 3.05 12.08 19.58
N ILE A 125 1.99 11.36 19.96
CA ILE A 125 0.94 10.94 19.01
C ILE A 125 0.19 12.14 18.45
N SER A 126 -0.26 13.05 19.32
CA SER A 126 -0.99 14.26 18.90
C SER A 126 -0.14 15.18 18.01
N PHE A 127 1.16 15.30 18.30
CA PHE A 127 2.08 16.06 17.48
C PHE A 127 2.29 15.42 16.10
N ALA A 128 2.48 14.11 16.04
CA ALA A 128 2.61 13.37 14.78
C ALA A 128 1.35 13.53 13.91
N GLU A 129 0.16 13.43 14.51
CA GLU A 129 -1.10 13.64 13.79
C GLU A 129 -1.24 15.10 13.31
N THR A 130 -0.86 16.08 14.14
CA THR A 130 -0.85 17.50 13.73
C THR A 130 -0.02 17.72 12.46
N ILE A 131 1.22 17.23 12.46
CA ILE A 131 2.12 17.35 11.31
C ILE A 131 1.53 16.65 10.08
N LYS A 132 1.02 15.42 10.27
CA LYS A 132 0.45 14.61 9.19
C LYS A 132 -0.74 15.31 8.52
N TYR A 133 -1.69 15.83 9.29
CA TYR A 133 -2.86 16.49 8.73
C TYR A 133 -2.53 17.87 8.15
N THR A 134 -1.61 18.61 8.76
CA THR A 134 -1.08 19.84 8.17
C THR A 134 -0.44 19.57 6.82
N PHE A 135 0.42 18.56 6.73
CA PHE A 135 1.10 18.21 5.48
C PHE A 135 0.11 17.84 4.37
N ARG A 136 -0.93 17.07 4.70
CA ARG A 136 -2.01 16.77 3.75
C ARG A 136 -2.79 18.01 3.33
N ALA A 137 -3.12 18.90 4.26
CA ALA A 137 -3.75 20.17 3.94
C ALA A 137 -2.85 21.03 3.03
N TYR A 138 -1.54 21.05 3.27
CA TYR A 138 -0.56 21.76 2.44
C TYR A 138 -0.53 21.24 1.00
N GLN A 139 -0.44 19.92 0.80
CA GLN A 139 -0.46 19.29 -0.52
C GLN A 139 -1.72 19.67 -1.33
N ILE A 140 -2.87 19.77 -0.67
CA ILE A 140 -4.13 20.20 -1.30
C ILE A 140 -4.11 21.70 -1.58
N LYS A 141 -3.62 22.52 -0.64
CA LYS A 141 -3.53 23.98 -0.81
C LYS A 141 -2.69 24.37 -2.02
N THR A 142 -1.58 23.68 -2.24
CA THR A 142 -0.61 23.95 -3.32
C THR A 142 -0.90 23.16 -4.60
N HIS A 143 -1.87 22.24 -4.60
CA HIS A 143 -2.13 21.30 -5.68
C HIS A 143 -0.87 20.57 -6.15
N GLN A 144 -0.02 20.18 -5.20
CA GLN A 144 1.24 19.50 -5.49
C GLN A 144 1.47 18.33 -4.53
N LEU A 145 1.78 17.18 -5.10
CA LEU A 145 2.30 16.02 -4.37
C LEU A 145 3.77 16.24 -4.04
N CYS A 146 4.03 17.14 -3.10
CA CYS A 146 5.38 17.47 -2.66
C CYS A 146 5.92 16.50 -1.61
N ASP A 147 7.24 16.41 -1.50
CA ASP A 147 7.94 15.70 -0.43
C ASP A 147 7.84 16.47 0.90
N PHE A 148 7.93 15.76 2.02
CA PHE A 148 7.87 16.36 3.36
C PHE A 148 8.95 17.43 3.59
N SER A 149 10.12 17.30 2.99
CA SER A 149 11.20 18.29 3.08
C SER A 149 10.80 19.66 2.54
N VAL A 150 10.02 19.69 1.46
CA VAL A 150 9.51 20.95 0.87
C VAL A 150 8.55 21.63 1.84
N PHE A 151 7.65 20.86 2.44
CA PHE A 151 6.75 21.35 3.48
C PHE A 151 7.49 21.82 4.74
N ALA A 152 8.48 21.06 5.21
CA ALA A 152 9.24 21.40 6.40
C ALA A 152 9.99 22.73 6.26
N ASN A 153 10.45 23.06 5.04
CA ASN A 153 11.11 24.33 4.74
C ASN A 153 10.14 25.52 4.65
N ASP A 154 8.84 25.29 4.42
CA ASP A 154 7.83 26.34 4.33
C ASP A 154 7.10 26.56 5.67
N ILE A 155 7.84 27.13 6.62
CA ILE A 155 7.37 27.38 7.99
C ILE A 155 6.10 28.23 8.02
N LYS A 156 5.92 29.13 7.06
CA LYS A 156 4.74 30.03 7.00
C LYS A 156 3.44 29.26 6.76
N ASN A 157 3.51 28.05 6.21
CA ASN A 157 2.36 27.20 5.89
C ASN A 157 2.25 25.96 6.80
N TRP A 158 2.96 25.93 7.93
CA TRP A 158 2.84 24.88 8.94
C TRP A 158 1.53 24.86 9.70
N LEU A 159 0.71 25.91 9.60
CA LEU A 159 -0.65 25.89 10.13
C LEU A 159 -1.60 26.14 8.96
N PRO A 160 -2.59 25.27 8.74
CA PRO A 160 -3.49 25.42 7.62
C PRO A 160 -4.40 26.62 7.86
N THR A 161 -4.38 27.57 6.93
CA THR A 161 -5.26 28.75 6.97
C THR A 161 -6.68 28.34 6.63
N PHE A 162 -7.68 28.81 7.38
CA PHE A 162 -9.08 28.63 7.01
C PHE A 162 -9.36 29.34 5.68
N ARG A 163 -9.50 28.55 4.62
CA ARG A 163 -9.88 29.03 3.29
C ARG A 163 -11.41 29.14 3.29
N ARG A 164 -11.92 30.36 3.11
CA ARG A 164 -13.36 30.64 2.95
C ARG A 164 -13.91 29.97 1.70
#